data_AF-A0A1G7DPA7-F1
#
_entry.id   AF-A0A1G7DPA7-F1
#
_cell.length_a   1.000
_cell.length_b   1.000
_cell.length_c   1.000
_cell.angle_alpha   90.00
_cell.angle_beta   90.00
_cell.angle_gamma   90.00
#
_symmetry.space_group_name_H-M   'P 1'
#
loop_
_entity.id
_entity.type
_entity.pdbx_description
1 polymer ?
#
loop_
_entity_poly.entity_id
_entity_poly.type
_entity_poly.pdbx_seq_one_letter_code
_entity_poly.pdbx_strand_id
1 'polypeptide(L)'
;MRPPKPWPGDPAAIWAASAPESAPAPAPASAARSASTEPPDLSRLEDFARRAASPMPGPASAILFAIVGVGAIVYALVIPSIVPEPPEDAQGFYGLFLFALRWHWIAPLMIGVWCLIHAPQIYRKDRRDHPREVRELYDAYRDRGILCETFPTDLKVLGGDGWYDAVIGIDVRTDPARAAQVKRAFRTWFAELASDAKAAQAMRSRNGEHAVRPATDIFGSEAEGGYLIRQSHWHGRWTLLIPDPPNSVERWARLNIVDLPGPARSGCGPCADPQASPARIAAMRSGRTRKPTWLVSIVCTSHGLSGVKAFPSLMKTSCNATGIEVSFVIRM
;
A
#
# COMPACT_ATOMS: atom_id res chain seq x y z
N MET A 1 11.25 33.92 -3.47
CA MET A 1 11.19 32.46 -3.71
C MET A 1 11.82 32.18 -5.06
N ARG A 2 12.73 31.21 -5.19
CA ARG A 2 13.29 30.86 -6.51
C ARG A 2 12.20 30.15 -7.32
N PRO A 3 12.05 30.47 -8.62
CA PRO A 3 11.11 29.74 -9.46
C PRO A 3 11.47 28.25 -9.43
N PRO A 4 10.47 27.35 -9.42
CA PRO A 4 10.74 25.92 -9.49
C PRO A 4 11.56 25.67 -10.76
N LYS A 5 12.62 24.86 -10.64
CA LYS A 5 13.43 24.44 -11.79
C LYS A 5 12.48 23.87 -12.86
N PRO A 6 12.67 24.07 -14.17
CA PRO A 6 11.82 23.44 -15.18
C PRO A 6 12.03 21.91 -15.20
N TRP A 7 10.99 21.15 -15.51
CA TRP A 7 11.12 19.70 -15.71
C TRP A 7 11.92 19.41 -16.99
N PRO A 8 12.69 18.31 -17.04
CA PRO A 8 13.45 17.93 -18.23
C PRO A 8 12.52 17.53 -19.39
N GLY A 9 12.98 17.74 -20.63
CA GLY A 9 12.22 17.43 -21.85
C GLY A 9 11.08 18.40 -22.16
N ASP A 10 11.24 19.68 -21.79
CA ASP A 10 10.31 20.80 -22.04
C ASP A 10 8.80 20.43 -22.04
N PRO A 11 8.25 19.96 -20.91
CA PRO A 11 6.87 19.54 -20.86
C PRO A 11 5.88 20.67 -21.18
N ALA A 12 6.25 21.94 -20.97
CA ALA A 12 5.39 23.06 -21.32
C ALA A 12 5.19 23.18 -22.84
N ALA A 13 6.27 23.06 -23.62
CA ALA A 13 6.16 23.02 -25.08
C ALA A 13 5.37 21.80 -25.57
N ILE A 14 5.60 20.63 -24.97
CA ILE A 14 4.87 19.40 -25.30
C ILE A 14 3.38 19.54 -24.99
N TRP A 15 3.03 20.18 -23.88
CA TRP A 15 1.65 20.45 -23.50
C TRP A 15 0.95 21.34 -24.54
N ALA A 16 1.59 22.45 -24.92
CA ALA A 16 1.08 23.36 -25.93
C ALA A 16 0.89 22.67 -27.29
N ALA A 17 1.84 21.82 -27.69
CA ALA A 17 1.75 21.04 -28.92
C ALA A 17 0.72 19.90 -28.86
N SER A 18 0.30 19.48 -27.66
CA SER A 18 -0.68 18.41 -27.45
C SER A 18 -2.13 18.89 -27.49
N ALA A 19 -2.32 20.22 -27.51
CA ALA A 19 -3.62 20.84 -27.71
C ALA A 19 -4.32 20.19 -28.89
N PRO A 20 -5.63 19.96 -28.83
CA PRO A 20 -6.37 19.50 -29.99
C PRO A 20 -6.24 20.57 -31.07
N GLU A 21 -5.32 20.36 -32.02
CA GLU A 21 -5.50 20.85 -33.38
C GLU A 21 -6.90 20.42 -33.78
N SER A 22 -7.69 21.32 -34.39
CA SER A 22 -9.10 21.13 -34.74
C SER A 22 -9.32 19.95 -35.70
N ALA A 23 -8.98 18.75 -35.23
CA ALA A 23 -9.05 17.51 -35.95
C ALA A 23 -10.52 17.09 -35.93
N PRO A 24 -11.07 16.69 -37.09
CA PRO A 24 -12.45 16.23 -37.16
C PRO A 24 -12.68 15.13 -36.12
N ALA A 25 -13.82 15.24 -35.43
CA ALA A 25 -14.20 14.34 -34.35
C ALA A 25 -13.92 12.88 -34.77
N PRO A 26 -13.13 12.12 -33.98
CA PRO A 26 -12.83 10.74 -34.34
C PRO A 26 -14.13 9.97 -34.51
N ALA A 27 -14.22 9.22 -35.62
CA ALA A 27 -15.35 8.35 -35.92
C ALA A 27 -15.69 7.49 -34.69
N PRO A 28 -16.98 7.24 -34.41
CA PRO A 28 -17.42 6.58 -33.19
C PRO A 28 -16.86 5.16 -33.15
N ALA A 29 -15.75 4.96 -32.44
CA ALA A 29 -15.15 3.67 -32.12
C ALA A 29 -16.06 2.93 -31.11
N SER A 30 -17.25 2.54 -31.57
CA SER A 30 -18.43 2.26 -30.74
C SER A 30 -18.84 0.78 -30.66
N ALA A 31 -18.17 -0.16 -31.33
CA ALA A 31 -18.71 -1.53 -31.41
C ALA A 31 -17.92 -2.64 -30.68
N ALA A 32 -16.63 -2.47 -30.36
CA ALA A 32 -15.81 -3.57 -29.81
C ALA A 32 -15.39 -3.38 -28.34
N ARG A 33 -15.87 -2.33 -27.66
CA ARG A 33 -15.41 -1.92 -26.33
C ARG A 33 -16.51 -2.15 -25.29
N SER A 34 -16.77 -3.41 -24.91
CA SER A 34 -17.77 -3.75 -23.87
C SER A 34 -17.41 -5.10 -23.25
N ALA A 35 -17.00 -5.14 -21.99
CA ALA A 35 -17.96 -5.49 -20.95
C ALA A 35 -17.83 -4.76 -19.60
N SER A 36 -16.98 -3.73 -19.46
CA SER A 36 -17.05 -2.82 -18.29
C SER A 36 -16.33 -1.50 -18.58
N THR A 37 -16.96 -0.61 -19.35
CA THR A 37 -16.45 0.75 -19.62
C THR A 37 -16.86 1.75 -18.54
N GLU A 38 -17.86 1.41 -17.74
CA GLU A 38 -18.37 2.29 -16.69
C GLU A 38 -17.41 2.31 -15.49
N PRO A 39 -17.12 3.48 -14.91
CA PRO A 39 -16.38 3.59 -13.67
C PRO A 39 -17.06 2.77 -12.57
N PRO A 40 -16.28 2.08 -11.71
CA PRO A 40 -16.85 1.32 -10.60
C PRO A 40 -17.61 2.26 -9.66
N ASP A 41 -18.86 1.90 -9.33
CA ASP A 41 -19.63 2.60 -8.32
C ASP A 41 -19.03 2.34 -6.92
N LEU A 42 -18.52 3.39 -6.31
CA LEU A 42 -17.97 3.42 -4.95
C LEU A 42 -18.79 4.34 -4.03
N SER A 43 -20.01 4.72 -4.43
CA SER A 43 -20.88 5.63 -3.67
C SER A 43 -21.40 5.06 -2.35
N ARG A 44 -21.23 3.75 -2.14
CA ARG A 44 -21.60 3.03 -0.93
C ARG A 44 -20.35 2.52 -0.21
N LEU A 45 -20.37 2.60 1.11
CA LEU A 45 -19.27 2.14 1.95
C LEU A 45 -18.96 0.66 1.73
N GLU A 46 -19.97 -0.16 1.53
CA GLU A 46 -19.84 -1.61 1.32
C GLU A 46 -19.16 -1.92 -0.02
N ASP A 47 -19.42 -1.12 -1.06
CA ASP A 47 -18.81 -1.27 -2.38
C ASP A 47 -17.37 -0.77 -2.37
N PHE A 48 -17.11 0.36 -1.68
CA PHE A 48 -15.77 0.85 -1.40
C PHE A 48 -14.93 -0.15 -0.60
N ALA A 49 -15.46 -0.66 0.51
CA ALA A 49 -14.75 -1.60 1.37
C ALA A 49 -14.43 -2.93 0.67
N ARG A 50 -15.30 -3.34 -0.27
CA ARG A 50 -15.13 -4.57 -1.03
C ARG A 50 -14.17 -4.43 -2.21
N ARG A 51 -14.16 -3.28 -2.88
CA ARG A 51 -13.42 -3.06 -4.14
C ARG A 51 -12.09 -2.35 -3.96
N ALA A 52 -12.00 -1.39 -3.04
CA ALA A 52 -10.86 -0.49 -2.90
C ALA A 52 -10.13 -0.66 -1.55
N ALA A 53 -10.86 -0.88 -0.45
CA ALA A 53 -10.21 -1.20 0.80
C ALA A 53 -9.75 -2.67 0.79
N SER A 54 -8.59 -2.95 1.40
CA SER A 54 -8.19 -4.34 1.66
C SER A 54 -9.29 -5.01 2.48
N PRO A 55 -9.93 -6.09 2.01
CA PRO A 55 -11.08 -6.70 2.67
C PRO A 55 -10.75 -7.32 4.04
N MET A 56 -9.45 -7.40 4.39
CA MET A 56 -9.00 -7.83 5.70
C MET A 56 -7.92 -6.90 6.25
N PRO A 57 -7.92 -6.64 7.57
CA PRO A 57 -6.76 -6.09 8.26
C PRO A 57 -5.61 -7.05 7.97
N GLY A 58 -4.57 -6.55 7.29
CA GLY A 58 -3.49 -7.40 6.86
C GLY A 58 -2.88 -8.09 8.08
N PRO A 59 -2.90 -9.42 8.20
CA PRO A 59 -2.28 -10.10 9.33
C PRO A 59 -0.75 -9.96 9.30
N ALA A 60 -0.19 -9.22 8.34
CA ALA A 60 1.23 -9.01 8.12
C ALA A 60 1.96 -8.54 9.38
N SER A 61 1.40 -7.59 10.15
CA SER A 61 1.99 -7.12 11.41
C SER A 61 2.10 -8.28 12.42
N ALA A 62 0.99 -8.96 12.69
CA ALA A 62 0.93 -10.09 13.62
C ALA A 62 1.79 -11.28 13.16
N ILE A 63 1.78 -11.60 11.87
CA ILE A 63 2.61 -12.64 11.25
C ILE A 63 4.08 -12.29 11.41
N LEU A 64 4.48 -11.04 11.14
CA LEU A 64 5.86 -10.59 11.32
C LEU A 64 6.31 -10.75 12.78
N PHE A 65 5.50 -10.30 13.74
CA PHE A 65 5.78 -10.51 15.17
C PHE A 65 5.87 -12.00 15.52
N ALA A 66 5.00 -12.84 14.96
CA ALA A 66 5.06 -14.28 15.17
C ALA A 66 6.35 -14.90 14.60
N ILE A 67 6.75 -14.54 13.38
CA ILE A 67 7.97 -15.02 12.71
C ILE A 67 9.21 -14.60 13.51
N VAL A 68 9.31 -13.31 13.88
CA VAL A 68 10.42 -12.81 14.71
C VAL A 68 10.43 -13.51 16.06
N GLY A 69 9.25 -13.72 16.66
CA GLY A 69 9.09 -14.41 17.93
C GLY A 69 9.61 -15.84 17.91
N VAL A 70 9.16 -16.64 16.93
CA VAL A 70 9.60 -18.02 16.73
C VAL A 70 11.09 -18.07 16.41
N GLY A 71 11.58 -17.22 15.51
CA GLY A 71 12.99 -17.17 15.14
C GLY A 71 13.90 -16.88 16.33
N ALA A 72 13.51 -15.95 17.21
CA ALA A 72 14.28 -15.62 18.40
C ALA A 72 14.28 -16.75 19.45
N ILE A 73 13.16 -17.49 19.60
CA ILE A 73 13.12 -18.67 20.46
C ILE A 73 13.98 -19.79 19.91
N VAL A 74 13.90 -20.08 18.60
CA VAL A 74 14.74 -21.10 17.95
C VAL A 74 16.21 -20.76 18.11
N TYR A 75 16.59 -19.50 17.87
CA TYR A 75 17.96 -19.02 18.12
C TYR A 75 18.38 -19.29 19.58
N ALA A 76 17.55 -18.89 20.54
CA ALA A 76 17.85 -19.03 21.97
C ALA A 76 17.96 -20.49 22.44
N LEU A 77 17.29 -21.44 21.77
CA LEU A 77 17.32 -22.86 22.13
C LEU A 77 18.41 -23.64 21.39
N VAL A 78 18.70 -23.28 20.14
CA VAL A 78 19.61 -24.04 19.25
C VAL A 78 21.03 -23.53 19.31
N ILE A 79 21.26 -22.21 19.34
CA ILE A 79 22.62 -21.67 19.32
C ILE A 79 23.42 -22.07 20.57
N PRO A 80 22.87 -22.04 21.80
CA PRO A 80 23.61 -22.49 22.97
C PRO A 80 24.02 -23.96 22.95
N SER A 81 23.37 -24.82 22.17
CA SER A 81 23.75 -26.25 22.06
C SER A 81 24.90 -26.50 21.09
N ILE A 82 25.24 -25.52 20.25
CA ILE A 82 26.29 -25.60 19.23
C ILE A 82 27.52 -24.79 19.66
N VAL A 83 27.34 -23.74 20.47
CA VAL A 83 28.45 -22.90 20.94
C VAL A 83 29.23 -23.65 22.03
N PRO A 84 30.54 -23.89 21.84
CA PRO A 84 31.36 -24.57 22.83
C PRO A 84 31.46 -23.76 24.12
N GLU A 85 31.59 -24.45 25.25
CA GLU A 85 31.74 -23.81 26.55
C GLU A 85 32.99 -22.92 26.57
N PRO A 86 32.87 -21.68 27.06
CA PRO A 86 34.02 -20.79 27.17
C PRO A 86 35.04 -21.36 28.16
N PRO A 87 36.35 -21.19 27.91
CA PRO A 87 37.39 -21.69 28.80
C PRO A 87 37.28 -21.04 30.19
N GLU A 88 37.39 -21.85 31.24
CA GLU A 88 37.12 -21.44 32.64
C GLU A 88 38.17 -20.46 33.21
N ASP A 89 39.33 -20.33 32.55
CA ASP A 89 40.48 -19.54 32.99
C ASP A 89 40.52 -18.12 32.42
N ALA A 90 39.52 -17.70 31.64
CA ALA A 90 39.44 -16.37 31.06
C ALA A 90 39.26 -15.27 32.12
N GLN A 91 40.28 -14.46 32.36
CA GLN A 91 40.26 -13.32 33.29
C GLN A 91 40.12 -11.96 32.58
N GLY A 92 39.72 -10.93 33.33
CA GLY A 92 39.65 -9.54 32.85
C GLY A 92 38.47 -9.27 31.90
N PHE A 93 38.67 -8.33 30.95
CA PHE A 93 37.63 -7.92 29.98
C PHE A 93 37.14 -9.10 29.13
N TYR A 94 38.04 -10.04 28.79
CA TYR A 94 37.71 -11.23 28.03
C TYR A 94 36.75 -12.15 28.80
N GLY A 95 36.96 -12.34 30.11
CA GLY A 95 36.02 -13.06 30.98
C GLY A 95 34.64 -12.40 31.05
N LEU A 96 34.57 -11.06 31.14
CA LEU A 96 33.29 -10.33 31.12
C LEU A 96 32.56 -10.49 29.78
N PHE A 97 33.29 -10.44 28.66
CA PHE A 97 32.74 -10.68 27.33
C PHE A 97 32.17 -12.09 27.21
N LEU A 98 32.90 -13.12 27.66
CA LEU A 98 32.44 -14.51 27.66
C LEU A 98 31.26 -14.74 28.61
N PHE A 99 31.21 -14.03 29.73
CA PHE A 99 30.04 -14.04 30.63
C PHE A 99 28.81 -13.44 29.94
N ALA A 100 28.93 -12.28 29.30
CA ALA A 100 27.83 -11.68 28.54
C ALA A 100 27.40 -12.59 27.37
N LEU A 101 28.38 -13.20 26.70
CA LEU A 101 28.14 -14.20 25.67
C LEU A 101 27.48 -15.46 26.23
N ARG A 102 27.72 -15.87 27.48
CA ARG A 102 27.00 -17.02 28.08
C ARG A 102 25.50 -16.75 28.21
N TRP A 103 25.12 -15.51 28.54
CA TRP A 103 23.73 -15.11 28.75
C TRP A 103 23.04 -14.54 27.50
N HIS A 104 23.72 -14.55 26.35
CA HIS A 104 23.22 -13.96 25.11
C HIS A 104 21.91 -14.58 24.62
N TRP A 105 21.54 -15.80 25.06
CA TRP A 105 20.32 -16.49 24.69
C TRP A 105 19.09 -16.02 25.48
N ILE A 106 19.26 -15.43 26.68
CA ILE A 106 18.12 -14.95 27.49
C ILE A 106 17.42 -13.79 26.80
N ALA A 107 18.18 -12.82 26.27
CA ALA A 107 17.62 -11.67 25.58
C ALA A 107 16.71 -12.06 24.39
N PRO A 108 17.15 -12.86 23.41
CA PRO A 108 16.30 -13.32 22.31
C PRO A 108 15.16 -14.23 22.78
N LEU A 109 15.34 -15.03 23.84
CA LEU A 109 14.22 -15.79 24.42
C LEU A 109 13.11 -14.86 24.94
N MET A 110 13.48 -13.83 25.71
CA MET A 110 12.54 -12.85 26.26
C MET A 110 11.87 -12.05 25.15
N ILE A 111 12.63 -11.60 24.13
CA ILE A 111 12.09 -10.94 22.93
C ILE A 111 11.12 -11.87 22.20
N GLY A 112 11.48 -13.15 22.07
CA GLY A 112 10.68 -14.16 21.41
C GLY A 112 9.32 -14.36 22.07
N VAL A 113 9.32 -14.58 23.39
CA VAL A 113 8.11 -14.72 24.20
C VAL A 113 7.26 -13.44 24.14
N TRP A 114 7.89 -12.28 24.28
CA TRP A 114 7.21 -10.98 24.17
C TRP A 114 6.51 -10.83 22.82
N CYS A 115 7.22 -11.06 21.71
CA CYS A 115 6.67 -10.97 20.36
C CYS A 115 5.48 -11.92 20.16
N LEU A 116 5.56 -13.16 20.66
CA LEU A 116 4.47 -14.13 20.56
C LEU A 116 3.24 -13.76 21.38
N ILE A 117 3.42 -13.15 22.56
CA ILE A 117 2.30 -12.64 23.37
C ILE A 117 1.64 -11.43 22.69
N HIS A 118 2.44 -10.56 22.07
CA HIS A 118 1.93 -9.35 21.42
C HIS A 118 1.31 -9.59 20.04
N ALA A 119 1.75 -10.60 19.28
CA ALA A 119 1.17 -10.94 17.98
C ALA A 119 -0.37 -11.06 17.98
N PRO A 120 -1.01 -11.85 18.86
CA PRO A 120 -2.48 -11.92 18.93
C PRO A 120 -3.13 -10.63 19.44
N GLN A 121 -2.44 -9.84 20.27
CA GLN A 121 -2.95 -8.56 20.76
C GLN A 121 -3.00 -7.53 19.63
N ILE A 122 -1.91 -7.43 18.85
CA ILE A 122 -1.82 -6.57 17.66
C ILE A 122 -2.89 -6.99 16.66
N TYR A 123 -2.99 -8.28 16.34
CA TYR A 123 -4.04 -8.78 15.43
C TYR A 123 -5.46 -8.40 15.89
N ARG A 124 -5.76 -8.55 17.19
CA ARG A 124 -7.07 -8.18 17.75
C ARG A 124 -7.31 -6.67 17.70
N LYS A 125 -6.28 -5.87 17.96
CA LYS A 125 -6.34 -4.41 17.87
C LYS A 125 -6.60 -3.97 16.44
N ASP A 126 -5.78 -4.41 15.50
CA ASP A 126 -5.91 -4.11 14.07
C ASP A 126 -7.30 -4.52 13.57
N ARG A 127 -7.79 -5.71 13.95
CA ARG A 127 -9.15 -6.16 13.59
C ARG A 127 -10.27 -5.32 14.21
N ARG A 128 -10.06 -4.77 15.40
CA ARG A 128 -11.04 -3.92 16.08
C ARG A 128 -11.08 -2.52 15.45
N ASP A 129 -9.92 -1.98 15.09
CA ASP A 129 -9.77 -0.61 14.60
C ASP A 129 -10.05 -0.52 13.08
N HIS A 130 -9.86 -1.61 12.33
CA HIS A 130 -10.04 -1.68 10.88
C HIS A 130 -11.39 -1.14 10.34
N PRO A 131 -12.57 -1.45 10.92
CA PRO A 131 -13.83 -0.88 10.42
C PRO A 131 -13.89 0.65 10.53
N ARG A 132 -13.22 1.21 11.54
CA ARG A 132 -13.11 2.66 11.71
C ARG A 132 -12.15 3.25 10.69
N GLU A 133 -10.98 2.64 10.48
CA GLU A 133 -10.01 3.07 9.46
C GLU A 133 -10.62 3.06 8.06
N VAL A 134 -11.35 2.00 7.71
CA VAL A 134 -12.05 1.90 6.41
C VAL A 134 -13.10 3.00 6.25
N ARG A 135 -13.83 3.33 7.32
CA ARG A 135 -14.81 4.43 7.30
C ARG A 135 -14.13 5.79 7.17
N GLU A 136 -13.06 6.06 7.92
CA GLU A 136 -12.30 7.31 7.81
C GLU A 136 -11.71 7.49 6.40
N LEU A 137 -11.20 6.40 5.81
CA LEU A 137 -10.70 6.40 4.44
C LEU A 137 -11.81 6.61 3.40
N TYR A 138 -13.00 6.04 3.63
CA TYR A 138 -14.18 6.26 2.80
C TYR A 138 -14.68 7.70 2.88
N ASP A 139 -14.70 8.30 4.07
CA ASP A 139 -15.08 9.70 4.26
C ASP A 139 -14.07 10.63 3.56
N ALA A 140 -12.76 10.34 3.65
CA ALA A 140 -11.72 11.04 2.89
C ALA A 140 -11.89 10.84 1.37
N TYR A 141 -12.26 9.65 0.92
CA TYR A 141 -12.59 9.39 -0.49
C TYR A 141 -13.77 10.25 -0.96
N ARG A 142 -14.85 10.34 -0.18
CA ARG A 142 -16.03 11.12 -0.56
C ARG A 142 -15.75 12.61 -0.67
N ASP A 143 -14.89 13.11 0.20
CA ASP A 143 -14.50 14.51 0.27
C ASP A 143 -13.55 14.90 -0.87
N ARG A 144 -12.45 14.15 -1.04
CA ARG A 144 -11.31 14.55 -1.90
C ARG A 144 -10.74 13.43 -2.77
N GLY A 145 -11.41 12.29 -2.83
CA GLY A 145 -10.98 11.15 -3.64
C GLY A 145 -11.10 11.41 -5.14
N ILE A 146 -10.12 10.89 -5.87
CA ILE A 146 -10.00 11.00 -7.32
C ILE A 146 -9.96 9.58 -7.89
N LEU A 147 -10.97 9.24 -8.70
CA LEU A 147 -11.05 7.95 -9.37
C LEU A 147 -10.40 8.06 -10.75
N CYS A 148 -9.30 7.33 -10.96
CA CYS A 148 -8.54 7.39 -12.20
C CYS A 148 -8.71 6.12 -13.04
N GLU A 149 -8.86 6.30 -14.35
CA GLU A 149 -8.54 5.27 -15.34
C GLU A 149 -7.02 5.23 -15.55
N THR A 150 -6.42 4.05 -15.46
CA THR A 150 -4.98 3.86 -15.62
C THR A 150 -4.63 3.39 -17.04
N PHE A 151 -3.54 3.92 -17.55
CA PHE A 151 -2.95 3.53 -18.82
C PHE A 151 -1.50 3.12 -18.60
N PRO A 152 -1.11 1.88 -18.93
CA PRO A 152 0.27 1.43 -18.76
C PRO A 152 1.23 2.22 -19.66
N THR A 153 2.47 2.34 -19.20
CA THR A 153 3.55 3.02 -19.91
C THR A 153 4.84 2.21 -19.78
N ASP A 154 5.76 2.40 -20.71
CA ASP A 154 7.09 1.75 -20.64
C ASP A 154 8.07 2.51 -19.73
N LEU A 155 7.64 3.63 -19.14
CA LEU A 155 8.49 4.45 -18.29
C LEU A 155 8.69 3.79 -16.92
N LYS A 156 9.94 3.69 -16.48
CA LYS A 156 10.30 3.28 -15.12
C LYS A 156 10.63 4.47 -14.23
N VAL A 157 10.06 4.47 -13.03
CA VAL A 157 10.26 5.47 -11.97
C VAL A 157 10.92 4.84 -10.75
N LEU A 158 11.64 5.65 -9.99
CA LEU A 158 12.35 5.20 -8.79
C LEU A 158 11.37 5.01 -7.61
N GLY A 159 11.54 3.93 -6.86
CA GLY A 159 10.94 3.69 -5.55
C GLY A 159 12.00 3.33 -4.51
N GLY A 160 11.59 3.16 -3.26
CA GLY A 160 12.52 2.99 -2.14
C GLY A 160 13.45 1.76 -2.27
N ASP A 161 13.02 0.74 -2.99
CA ASP A 161 13.69 -0.56 -3.18
C ASP A 161 14.04 -0.87 -4.65
N GLY A 162 13.78 0.04 -5.60
CA GLY A 162 14.17 -0.19 -6.99
C GLY A 162 13.39 0.57 -8.04
N TRP A 163 13.34 -0.01 -9.25
CA TRP A 163 12.66 0.55 -10.41
C TRP A 163 11.28 -0.06 -10.58
N TYR A 164 10.28 0.79 -10.73
CA TYR A 164 8.88 0.41 -10.88
C TYR A 164 8.32 0.94 -12.18
N ASP A 165 7.41 0.18 -12.80
CA ASP A 165 6.67 0.64 -13.96
C ASP A 165 5.77 1.82 -13.58
N ALA A 166 5.58 2.77 -14.50
CA ALA A 166 4.68 3.90 -14.32
C ALA A 166 3.39 3.70 -15.11
N VAL A 167 2.30 4.22 -14.57
CA VAL A 167 1.02 4.32 -15.27
C VAL A 167 0.54 5.76 -15.28
N ILE A 168 -0.15 6.16 -16.35
CA ILE A 168 -0.87 7.43 -16.40
C ILE A 168 -2.25 7.19 -15.80
N GLY A 169 -2.59 7.88 -14.73
CA GLY A 169 -3.97 7.99 -14.24
C GLY A 169 -4.65 9.21 -14.84
N ILE A 170 -5.87 9.04 -15.35
CA ILE A 170 -6.73 10.16 -15.77
C ILE A 170 -8.02 10.11 -14.93
N ASP A 171 -8.34 11.18 -14.23
CA ASP A 171 -9.59 11.31 -13.46
C ASP A 171 -10.80 11.12 -14.38
N VAL A 172 -11.72 10.24 -14.00
CA VAL A 172 -12.97 9.96 -14.71
C VAL A 172 -13.87 11.17 -14.90
N ARG A 173 -13.72 12.20 -14.07
CA ARG A 173 -14.46 13.46 -14.17
C ARG A 173 -13.89 14.41 -15.23
N THR A 174 -12.69 14.10 -15.74
CA THR A 174 -12.02 14.92 -16.77
C THR A 174 -12.78 14.83 -18.09
N ASP A 175 -12.98 15.99 -18.74
CA ASP A 175 -13.57 16.03 -20.08
C ASP A 175 -12.78 15.13 -21.07
N PRO A 176 -13.46 14.36 -21.95
CA PRO A 176 -12.78 13.45 -22.86
C PRO A 176 -11.72 14.09 -23.77
N ALA A 177 -11.91 15.35 -24.20
CA ALA A 177 -10.91 16.04 -25.03
C ALA A 177 -9.67 16.39 -24.21
N ARG A 178 -9.86 16.85 -22.96
CA ARG A 178 -8.77 17.11 -22.00
C ARG A 178 -8.04 15.80 -21.63
N ALA A 179 -8.78 14.73 -21.35
CA ALA A 179 -8.21 13.41 -21.08
C ALA A 179 -7.34 12.92 -22.25
N ALA A 180 -7.81 13.09 -23.49
CA ALA A 180 -7.04 12.76 -24.68
C ALA A 180 -5.77 13.62 -24.81
N GLN A 181 -5.86 14.93 -24.53
CA GLN A 181 -4.70 15.83 -24.51
C GLN A 181 -3.67 15.42 -23.46
N VAL A 182 -4.08 15.14 -22.22
CA VAL A 182 -3.21 14.64 -21.14
C VAL A 182 -2.49 13.36 -21.57
N LYS A 183 -3.24 12.41 -22.15
CA LYS A 183 -2.66 11.16 -22.65
C LYS A 183 -1.63 11.38 -23.75
N ARG A 184 -1.91 12.28 -24.70
CA ARG A 184 -0.96 12.66 -25.77
C ARG A 184 0.29 13.32 -25.19
N ALA A 185 0.13 14.28 -24.27
CA ALA A 185 1.23 15.01 -23.65
C ALA A 185 2.19 14.07 -22.92
N PHE A 186 1.67 13.17 -22.08
CA PHE A 186 2.49 12.15 -21.42
C PHE A 186 3.20 11.24 -22.43
N ARG A 187 2.49 10.75 -23.45
CA ARG A 187 3.09 9.87 -24.46
C ARG A 187 4.25 10.54 -25.20
N THR A 188 4.07 11.78 -25.65
CA THR A 188 5.10 12.56 -26.35
C THR A 188 6.27 12.84 -25.41
N TRP A 189 6.00 13.23 -24.16
CA TRP A 189 7.04 13.47 -23.17
C TRP A 189 7.84 12.20 -22.85
N PHE A 190 7.20 11.04 -22.74
CA PHE A 190 7.92 9.78 -22.54
C PHE A 190 8.78 9.39 -23.75
N ALA A 191 8.31 9.66 -24.98
CA ALA A 191 9.12 9.43 -26.17
C ALA A 191 10.37 10.33 -26.19
N GLU A 192 10.24 11.60 -25.80
CA GLU A 192 11.38 12.52 -25.65
C GLU A 192 12.36 12.01 -24.59
N LEU A 193 11.87 11.62 -23.40
CA LEU A 193 12.71 11.07 -22.34
C LEU A 193 13.40 9.75 -22.76
N ALA A 194 12.74 8.91 -23.57
CA ALA A 194 13.35 7.70 -24.08
C ALA A 194 14.51 7.99 -25.06
N SER A 195 14.43 9.11 -25.78
CA SER A 195 15.47 9.57 -26.70
C SER A 195 16.65 10.28 -26.02
N ASP A 196 16.44 10.85 -24.82
CA ASP A 196 17.47 11.54 -24.03
C ASP A 196 17.66 10.90 -22.64
N ALA A 197 18.70 10.08 -22.53
CA ALA A 197 19.06 9.39 -21.29
C ALA A 197 19.35 10.35 -20.12
N LYS A 198 19.91 11.54 -20.38
CA LYS A 198 20.23 12.54 -19.35
C LYS A 198 18.94 13.19 -18.85
N ALA A 199 18.01 13.52 -19.75
CA ALA A 199 16.68 14.00 -19.38
C ALA A 199 15.90 12.95 -18.57
N ALA A 200 15.93 11.67 -18.98
CA ALA A 200 15.32 10.58 -18.24
C ALA A 200 15.90 10.43 -16.82
N GLN A 201 17.23 10.47 -16.66
CA GLN A 201 17.87 10.41 -15.35
C GLN A 201 17.51 11.61 -14.47
N ALA A 202 17.49 12.82 -15.05
CA ALA A 202 17.08 14.03 -14.35
C ALA A 202 15.61 13.97 -13.91
N MET A 203 14.73 13.44 -14.77
CA MET A 203 13.30 13.25 -14.45
C MET A 203 13.16 12.30 -13.27
N ARG A 204 13.82 11.14 -13.31
CA ARG A 204 13.77 10.14 -12.24
C ARG A 204 14.26 10.70 -10.90
N SER A 205 15.39 11.40 -10.93
CA SER A 205 15.96 12.05 -9.74
C SER A 205 15.03 13.09 -9.15
N ARG A 206 14.32 13.84 -10.01
CA ARG A 206 13.36 14.87 -9.59
C ARG A 206 12.03 14.29 -9.14
N ASN A 207 11.54 13.24 -9.78
CA ASN A 207 10.33 12.55 -9.34
C ASN A 207 10.53 11.97 -7.94
N GLY A 208 11.74 11.49 -7.64
CA GLY A 208 12.12 10.94 -6.34
C GLY A 208 11.27 9.71 -5.99
N GLU A 209 11.00 9.54 -4.71
CA GLU A 209 10.21 8.41 -4.19
C GLU A 209 8.70 8.65 -4.20
N HIS A 210 8.22 9.70 -4.87
CA HIS A 210 6.81 10.03 -4.90
C HIS A 210 6.00 8.96 -5.65
N ALA A 211 5.04 8.36 -4.96
CA ALA A 211 4.18 7.32 -5.52
C ALA A 211 3.17 7.86 -6.55
N VAL A 212 2.74 9.12 -6.38
CA VAL A 212 1.78 9.82 -7.24
C VAL A 212 2.28 11.24 -7.47
N ARG A 213 2.26 11.67 -8.73
CA ARG A 213 2.62 13.02 -9.16
C ARG A 213 1.50 13.60 -10.02
N PRO A 214 0.84 14.69 -9.62
CA PRO A 214 -0.11 15.39 -10.47
C PRO A 214 0.56 15.84 -11.77
N ALA A 215 -0.16 15.73 -12.90
CA ALA A 215 0.30 16.25 -14.17
C ALA A 215 0.47 17.77 -14.13
N THR A 216 -0.24 18.46 -13.25
CA THR A 216 -0.07 19.90 -12.99
C THR A 216 1.32 20.28 -12.50
N ASP A 217 1.98 19.38 -11.76
CA ASP A 217 3.36 19.60 -11.32
C ASP A 217 4.34 19.54 -12.50
N ILE A 218 4.01 18.78 -13.56
CA ILE A 218 4.89 18.46 -14.69
C ILE A 218 4.65 19.43 -15.85
N PHE A 219 3.40 19.55 -16.30
CA PHE A 219 2.98 20.28 -17.49
C PHE A 219 2.37 21.67 -17.17
N GLY A 220 2.10 21.97 -15.90
CA GLY A 220 1.43 23.21 -15.47
C GLY A 220 -0.06 23.03 -15.19
N SER A 221 -0.70 24.07 -14.63
CA SER A 221 -2.07 24.00 -14.09
C SER A 221 -3.14 23.54 -15.08
N GLU A 222 -2.92 23.73 -16.38
CA GLU A 222 -3.85 23.29 -17.42
C GLU A 222 -3.95 21.76 -17.56
N ALA A 223 -2.98 21.01 -17.03
CA ALA A 223 -2.96 19.55 -17.06
C ALA A 223 -3.70 18.91 -15.88
N GLU A 224 -4.68 19.61 -15.31
CA GLU A 224 -5.54 19.07 -14.26
C GLU A 224 -6.26 17.79 -14.72
N GLY A 225 -6.48 16.86 -13.78
CA GLY A 225 -7.08 15.55 -14.03
C GLY A 225 -6.10 14.46 -14.47
N GLY A 226 -4.85 14.80 -14.78
CA GLY A 226 -3.79 13.84 -15.09
C GLY A 226 -2.90 13.51 -13.89
N TYR A 227 -2.42 12.28 -13.80
CA TYR A 227 -1.52 11.81 -12.75
C TYR A 227 -0.48 10.83 -13.32
N LEU A 228 0.77 10.98 -12.91
CA LEU A 228 1.80 9.96 -13.07
C LEU A 228 1.86 9.13 -11.79
N ILE A 229 1.62 7.82 -11.91
CA ILE A 229 1.48 6.91 -10.77
C ILE A 229 2.55 5.83 -10.87
N ARG A 230 3.34 5.65 -9.81
CA ARG A 230 4.30 4.54 -9.69
C ARG A 230 3.56 3.24 -9.44
N GLN A 231 3.51 2.31 -10.37
CA GLN A 231 2.84 1.02 -10.19
C GLN A 231 3.56 0.17 -9.12
N SER A 232 2.85 -0.28 -8.08
CA SER A 232 3.42 -1.17 -7.06
C SER A 232 2.85 -2.59 -7.10
N HIS A 233 1.71 -2.80 -7.74
CA HIS A 233 1.04 -4.10 -7.81
C HIS A 233 0.12 -4.19 -9.05
N TRP A 234 -0.51 -5.36 -9.22
CA TRP A 234 -1.28 -5.85 -10.38
C TRP A 234 -1.98 -4.77 -11.23
N HIS A 235 -1.98 -4.98 -12.56
CA HIS A 235 -2.59 -4.10 -13.55
C HIS A 235 -4.12 -4.07 -13.42
N GLY A 236 -4.65 -3.18 -12.59
CA GLY A 236 -6.06 -2.81 -12.59
C GLY A 236 -6.29 -1.58 -13.48
N ARG A 237 -7.38 -1.57 -14.26
CA ARG A 237 -7.77 -0.42 -15.09
C ARG A 237 -8.18 0.79 -14.25
N TRP A 238 -8.68 0.55 -13.04
CA TRP A 238 -9.18 1.58 -12.15
C TRP A 238 -8.28 1.70 -10.92
N THR A 239 -7.98 2.94 -10.54
CA THR A 239 -7.21 3.23 -9.34
C THR A 239 -7.81 4.42 -8.64
N LEU A 240 -8.01 4.29 -7.34
CA LEU A 240 -8.46 5.39 -6.50
C LEU A 240 -7.27 6.08 -5.84
N LEU A 241 -7.20 7.40 -6.02
CA LEU A 241 -6.23 8.26 -5.37
C LEU A 241 -6.93 9.07 -4.27
N ILE A 242 -6.38 9.06 -3.07
CA ILE A 242 -6.88 9.87 -1.96
C ILE A 242 -5.72 10.75 -1.50
N PRO A 243 -5.78 12.08 -1.72
CA PRO A 243 -4.79 13.00 -1.18
C PRO A 243 -4.94 13.11 0.33
N ASP A 244 -3.80 13.20 1.03
CA ASP A 244 -3.71 13.33 2.48
C ASP A 244 -4.61 12.33 3.24
N PRO A 245 -4.40 11.01 3.04
CA PRO A 245 -5.18 9.97 3.68
C PRO A 245 -5.09 10.02 5.21
N PRO A 246 -6.18 9.72 5.93
CA PRO A 246 -6.14 9.64 7.39
C PRO A 246 -5.18 8.55 7.85
N ASN A 247 -4.53 8.78 9.00
CA ASN A 247 -3.63 7.83 9.66
C ASN A 247 -2.44 7.34 8.82
N SER A 248 -2.06 8.08 7.77
CA SER A 248 -0.88 7.79 6.96
C SER A 248 0.06 8.99 6.89
N VAL A 249 1.34 8.70 6.83
CA VAL A 249 2.41 9.69 6.65
C VAL A 249 2.62 10.03 5.17
N GLU A 250 2.04 9.24 4.27
CA GLU A 250 2.14 9.47 2.83
C GLU A 250 1.14 10.53 2.39
N ARG A 251 1.57 11.42 1.49
CA ARG A 251 0.71 12.46 0.91
C ARG A 251 -0.42 11.91 0.03
N TRP A 252 -0.29 10.68 -0.45
CA TRP A 252 -1.25 10.05 -1.34
C TRP A 252 -1.46 8.60 -0.92
N ALA A 253 -2.70 8.23 -0.59
CA ALA A 253 -3.08 6.82 -0.59
C ALA A 253 -3.50 6.44 -2.01
N ARG A 254 -3.09 5.24 -2.42
CA ARG A 254 -3.48 4.67 -3.70
C ARG A 254 -4.07 3.30 -3.46
N LEU A 255 -5.33 3.16 -3.84
CA LEU A 255 -6.10 1.95 -3.67
C LEU A 255 -6.42 1.38 -5.05
N ASN A 256 -5.95 0.18 -5.32
CA ASN A 256 -6.34 -0.51 -6.54
C ASN A 256 -7.79 -0.97 -6.42
N ILE A 257 -8.57 -0.76 -7.48
CA ILE A 257 -9.95 -1.20 -7.52
C ILE A 257 -9.98 -2.56 -8.19
N VAL A 258 -10.41 -3.56 -7.44
CA VAL A 258 -10.63 -4.90 -7.98
C VAL A 258 -11.91 -4.89 -8.80
N ASP A 259 -11.77 -5.17 -10.10
CA ASP A 259 -12.90 -5.47 -10.97
C ASP A 259 -13.44 -6.84 -10.60
N LEU A 260 -14.29 -6.87 -9.58
CA LEU A 260 -15.08 -8.05 -9.29
C LEU A 260 -16.03 -8.28 -10.46
N PRO A 261 -16.12 -9.51 -11.02
CA PRO A 261 -17.17 -9.83 -11.96
C PRO A 261 -18.48 -9.42 -11.28
N GLY A 262 -19.23 -8.52 -11.91
CA GLY A 262 -20.47 -8.01 -11.34
C GLY A 262 -21.31 -9.20 -10.88
N PRO A 263 -22.06 -9.11 -9.76
CA PRO A 263 -22.95 -10.19 -9.37
C PRO A 263 -23.76 -10.51 -10.61
N ALA A 264 -23.59 -11.71 -11.15
CA ALA A 264 -24.21 -12.10 -12.41
C ALA A 264 -25.64 -11.65 -12.26
N ARG A 265 -26.05 -10.63 -13.03
CA ARG A 265 -27.41 -10.08 -12.92
C ARG A 265 -28.24 -11.32 -13.09
N SER A 266 -28.82 -11.79 -11.99
CA SER A 266 -29.69 -12.93 -12.01
C SER A 266 -30.89 -12.38 -12.73
N GLY A 267 -30.81 -12.41 -14.06
CA GLY A 267 -31.94 -12.24 -14.92
C GLY A 267 -32.96 -13.13 -14.27
N CYS A 268 -34.02 -12.51 -13.76
CA CYS A 268 -35.16 -13.24 -13.31
C CYS A 268 -35.57 -14.06 -14.53
N GLY A 269 -35.14 -15.32 -14.56
CA GLY A 269 -35.78 -16.32 -15.39
C GLY A 269 -37.26 -16.23 -15.06
N PRO A 270 -38.14 -16.44 -16.05
CA PRO A 270 -39.58 -16.36 -15.84
C PRO A 270 -39.92 -17.12 -14.56
N CYS A 271 -40.55 -16.42 -13.62
CA CYS A 271 -41.00 -17.00 -12.37
C CYS A 271 -41.91 -18.18 -12.72
N ALA A 272 -41.39 -19.39 -12.62
CA ALA A 272 -42.23 -20.57 -12.52
C ALA A 272 -42.91 -20.47 -11.15
N ASP A 273 -44.24 -20.38 -11.19
CA ASP A 273 -45.10 -20.38 -10.01
C ASP A 273 -44.67 -21.47 -9.01
N PRO A 274 -44.40 -21.11 -7.73
CA PRO A 274 -44.25 -22.11 -6.70
C PRO A 274 -45.63 -22.63 -6.33
N GLN A 275 -46.01 -23.80 -6.85
CA GLN A 275 -47.06 -24.59 -6.22
C GLN A 275 -46.68 -24.86 -4.76
N ALA A 276 -47.60 -24.47 -3.90
CA ALA A 276 -47.53 -24.58 -2.46
C ALA A 276 -47.29 -26.01 -1.98
N SER A 277 -46.44 -26.16 -0.97
CA SER A 277 -46.56 -27.25 0.00
C SER A 277 -46.18 -26.77 1.39
N PRO A 278 -47.10 -26.77 2.37
CA PRO A 278 -46.81 -26.39 3.74
C PRO A 278 -46.44 -27.64 4.57
N ALA A 279 -45.24 -27.66 5.13
CA ALA A 279 -44.92 -28.51 6.28
C ALA A 279 -43.96 -27.72 7.17
N ARG A 280 -44.49 -27.03 8.20
CA ARG A 280 -44.34 -27.40 9.62
C ARG A 280 -43.00 -28.07 9.93
N ILE A 281 -42.15 -27.39 10.70
CA ILE A 281 -41.58 -27.92 11.95
C ILE A 281 -41.21 -26.74 12.85
N ALA A 282 -41.57 -26.94 14.12
CA ALA A 282 -41.51 -26.00 15.21
C ALA A 282 -40.11 -25.90 15.83
N ALA A 283 -39.83 -24.71 16.36
CA ALA A 283 -39.19 -24.39 17.63
C ALA A 283 -38.05 -25.27 18.19
N MET A 284 -36.93 -24.62 18.52
CA MET A 284 -36.35 -24.79 19.86
C MET A 284 -35.52 -23.58 20.34
N ARG A 285 -35.96 -23.06 21.48
CA ARG A 285 -35.36 -22.06 22.36
C ARG A 285 -34.27 -22.71 23.23
N SER A 286 -33.10 -22.08 23.36
CA SER A 286 -32.34 -21.92 24.62
C SER A 286 -31.15 -21.00 24.31
N GLY A 287 -30.74 -19.99 25.08
CA GLY A 287 -30.90 -19.76 26.50
C GLY A 287 -29.58 -19.98 27.22
N ARG A 288 -28.66 -19.00 27.23
CA ARG A 288 -27.71 -18.79 28.34
C ARG A 288 -26.94 -17.47 28.25
N THR A 289 -27.24 -16.61 29.20
CA THR A 289 -26.47 -15.44 29.63
C THR A 289 -25.23 -15.86 30.42
N ARG A 290 -24.05 -15.32 30.07
CA ARG A 290 -22.94 -15.14 31.02
C ARG A 290 -22.30 -13.77 30.78
N LYS A 291 -22.28 -12.93 31.81
CA LYS A 291 -21.51 -11.69 31.89
C LYS A 291 -20.02 -12.03 32.04
N PRO A 292 -19.10 -11.26 31.44
CA PRO A 292 -17.72 -11.22 31.89
C PRO A 292 -17.48 -9.95 32.70
N THR A 293 -17.05 -10.13 33.95
CA THR A 293 -16.43 -9.08 34.77
C THR A 293 -14.94 -9.14 34.49
N TRP A 294 -14.36 -8.10 33.89
CA TRP A 294 -12.91 -7.91 33.84
C TRP A 294 -12.58 -6.56 34.45
N LEU A 295 -11.95 -6.59 35.62
CA LEU A 295 -11.18 -5.50 36.20
C LEU A 295 -9.95 -5.30 35.32
N VAL A 296 -9.83 -4.15 34.67
CA VAL A 296 -8.59 -3.72 34.01
C VAL A 296 -7.94 -2.69 34.91
N SER A 297 -6.84 -3.07 35.54
CA SER A 297 -5.93 -2.13 36.19
C SER A 297 -4.99 -1.59 35.12
N ILE A 298 -5.09 -0.30 34.81
CA ILE A 298 -4.16 0.40 33.91
C ILE A 298 -3.01 0.90 34.77
N VAL A 299 -1.82 0.34 34.57
CA VAL A 299 -0.56 0.94 35.02
C VAL A 299 0.04 1.63 33.81
N CYS A 300 -0.05 2.97 33.79
CA CYS A 300 0.72 3.81 32.87
C CYS A 300 2.12 4.00 33.44
N THR A 301 3.13 3.37 32.85
CA THR A 301 4.52 3.78 33.03
C THR A 301 4.98 4.51 31.78
N SER A 302 4.93 5.84 31.86
CA SER A 302 5.63 6.76 30.96
C SER A 302 7.09 6.88 31.40
N HIS A 303 8.03 6.40 30.62
CA HIS A 303 9.43 6.82 30.71
C HIS A 303 9.88 7.34 29.35
N GLY A 304 10.05 8.66 29.29
CA GLY A 304 10.76 9.33 28.22
C GLY A 304 12.27 9.18 28.42
N LEU A 305 12.97 9.00 27.32
CA LEU A 305 14.40 9.24 27.24
C LEU A 305 14.65 10.16 26.05
N SER A 306 14.90 11.42 26.39
CA SER A 306 15.56 12.41 25.54
C SER A 306 17.05 12.08 25.43
N GLY A 307 17.57 12.15 24.20
CA GLY A 307 18.96 12.55 23.96
C GLY A 307 19.95 11.43 23.70
N VAL A 308 20.09 11.04 22.43
CA VAL A 308 21.37 10.53 21.90
C VAL A 308 21.62 11.15 20.53
N LYS A 309 22.81 11.74 20.38
CA LYS A 309 23.31 12.41 19.18
C LYS A 309 23.56 11.40 18.06
N ALA A 310 23.28 11.84 16.84
CA ALA A 310 23.50 11.11 15.59
C ALA A 310 24.98 10.75 15.35
N PHE A 311 25.23 9.53 14.87
CA PHE A 311 26.32 9.20 13.94
C PHE A 311 25.88 8.04 13.01
N PRO A 312 26.33 7.99 11.73
CA PRO A 312 25.77 7.09 10.74
C PRO A 312 26.69 5.89 10.45
N SER A 313 26.16 4.68 10.47
CA SER A 313 26.70 3.55 9.70
C SER A 313 25.62 2.49 9.49
N LEU A 314 25.04 2.48 8.30
CA LEU A 314 24.17 1.40 7.83
C LEU A 314 25.04 0.19 7.48
N MET A 315 25.10 -0.81 8.37
CA MET A 315 25.52 -2.15 7.99
C MET A 315 24.30 -2.90 7.44
N LYS A 316 24.39 -3.29 6.16
CA LYS A 316 23.46 -4.25 5.54
C LYS A 316 24.07 -5.63 5.68
N THR A 317 23.44 -6.51 6.44
CA THR A 317 23.69 -7.96 6.38
C THR A 317 22.56 -8.61 5.58
N SER A 318 22.92 -9.11 4.40
CA SER A 318 22.07 -9.99 3.58
C SER A 318 22.54 -11.42 3.81
N CYS A 319 21.63 -12.30 4.26
CA CYS A 319 21.82 -13.74 4.23
C CYS A 319 20.78 -14.32 3.29
N ASN A 320 21.27 -14.92 2.20
CA ASN A 320 20.44 -15.50 1.16
C ASN A 320 20.12 -16.95 1.52
N ALA A 321 18.89 -17.22 1.89
CA ALA A 321 18.34 -18.57 1.89
C ALA A 321 16.85 -18.49 1.50
N THR A 322 16.49 -19.19 0.42
CA THR A 322 15.11 -19.54 0.02
C THR A 322 14.20 -18.48 -0.64
N GLY A 323 14.75 -17.55 -1.44
CA GLY A 323 13.99 -16.96 -2.57
C GLY A 323 12.76 -16.11 -2.23
N ILE A 324 12.63 -15.64 -1.00
CA ILE A 324 11.70 -14.57 -0.63
C ILE A 324 12.54 -13.44 -0.03
N GLU A 325 12.73 -12.38 -0.80
CA GLU A 325 13.44 -11.20 -0.34
C GLU A 325 12.44 -10.31 0.42
N VAL A 326 12.49 -10.34 1.75
CA VAL A 326 11.73 -9.41 2.59
C VAL A 326 12.70 -8.38 3.14
N SER A 327 12.74 -7.22 2.50
CA SER A 327 13.54 -6.08 2.96
C SER A 327 12.74 -5.28 3.98
N PHE A 328 13.27 -5.13 5.19
CA PHE A 328 12.68 -4.27 6.22
C PHE A 328 13.61 -3.11 6.55
N VAL A 329 13.02 -1.91 6.61
CA VAL A 329 13.63 -0.73 7.21
C VAL A 329 13.11 -0.65 8.64
N ILE A 330 13.93 -1.04 9.61
CA ILE A 330 13.65 -0.77 11.03
C ILE A 330 14.14 0.66 11.31
N ARG A 331 13.21 1.60 11.48
CA ARG A 331 13.51 2.89 12.10
C ARG A 331 13.46 2.70 13.62
N MET A 332 14.63 2.76 14.27
CA MET A 332 14.73 3.01 15.71
C MET A 332 14.58 4.50 15.99
#